data_AF-A0A3R9EHC5-F1
#
_entry.id   AF-A0A3R9EHC5-F1
#
_cell.length_a   1.000
_cell.length_b   1.000
_cell.length_c   1.000
_cell.angle_alpha   90.00
_cell.angle_beta   90.00
_cell.angle_gamma   90.00
#
_symmetry.space_group_name_H-M   'P 1'
#
loop_
_entity.id
_entity.type
_entity.pdbx_description
1 polymer ?
#
loop_
_entity_poly.entity_id
_entity_poly.type
_entity_poly.pdbx_seq_one_letter_code
_entity_poly.pdbx_strand_id
1 'polypeptide(L)'
;AIAATIAGVITMVATWAQWAAIFGGLGGRDGEGNNIIGFLALVIVAPLAATIIRLAISRSREFAADSDGARISKNPQALASALSKLEKGATNYKQNPKDVKASESTAHMFIVNPIRKSTLANLFRTHPTTEERIKRLENMY
;
A
#
# COMPACT_ATOMS: atom_id res chain seq x y z
N ALA A 1 8.99 -11.70 -1.98
CA ALA A 1 8.28 -10.50 -2.47
C ALA A 1 8.59 -9.27 -1.61
N ILE A 2 8.12 -9.19 -0.34
CA ILE A 2 8.36 -8.03 0.56
C ILE A 2 9.84 -7.64 0.63
N ALA A 3 10.71 -8.60 0.93
CA ALA A 3 12.14 -8.34 1.09
C ALA A 3 12.76 -7.74 -0.18
N ALA A 4 12.35 -8.22 -1.37
CA ALA A 4 12.80 -7.70 -2.64
C ALA A 4 12.24 -6.29 -2.93
N THR A 5 10.99 -6.01 -2.57
CA THR A 5 10.40 -4.67 -2.71
C THR A 5 11.07 -3.67 -1.77
N ILE A 6 11.30 -4.05 -0.52
CA ILE A 6 11.99 -3.20 0.47
C ILE A 6 13.44 -2.98 0.03
N ALA A 7 14.15 -4.04 -0.35
CA ALA A 7 15.51 -3.93 -0.87
C ALA A 7 15.56 -3.03 -2.11
N GLY A 8 14.62 -3.19 -3.04
CA GLY A 8 14.52 -2.34 -4.23
C GLY A 8 14.30 -0.86 -3.90
N VAL A 9 13.43 -0.56 -2.93
CA VAL A 9 13.21 0.82 -2.47
C VAL A 9 14.44 1.39 -1.78
N ILE A 10 15.10 0.62 -0.91
CA ILE A 10 16.33 1.04 -0.25
C ILE A 10 17.42 1.33 -1.29
N THR A 11 17.61 0.43 -2.25
CA THR A 11 18.57 0.61 -3.35
C THR A 11 18.22 1.83 -4.20
N MET A 12 16.95 2.08 -4.48
CA MET A 12 16.50 3.27 -5.20
C MET A 12 16.84 4.57 -4.45
N VAL A 13 16.56 4.63 -3.15
CA VAL A 13 16.92 5.79 -2.30
C VAL A 13 18.43 5.98 -2.23
N ALA A 14 19.18 4.89 -2.01
CA ALA A 14 20.64 4.94 -1.96
C ALA A 14 21.25 5.40 -3.29
N THR A 15 20.71 4.92 -4.41
CA THR A 15 21.13 5.33 -5.75
C THR A 15 20.84 6.80 -6.00
N TRP A 16 19.66 7.29 -5.63
CA TRP A 16 19.32 8.72 -5.75
C TRP A 16 20.15 9.60 -4.82
N ALA A 17 20.44 9.17 -3.59
CA ALA A 17 21.35 9.87 -2.69
C ALA A 17 22.79 9.92 -3.25
N GLN A 18 23.26 8.83 -3.83
CA GLN A 18 24.57 8.75 -4.49
C GLN A 18 24.65 9.70 -5.69
N TRP A 19 23.64 9.73 -6.55
CA TRP A 19 23.61 10.66 -7.69
C TRP A 19 23.45 12.12 -7.26
N ALA A 20 22.66 12.39 -6.21
CA ALA A 20 22.57 13.71 -5.60
C ALA A 20 23.91 14.16 -5.02
N ALA A 21 24.71 13.24 -4.48
CA ALA A 21 26.07 13.54 -4.02
C ALA A 21 27.05 13.83 -5.16
N ILE A 22 26.97 13.04 -6.25
CA ILE A 22 27.84 13.16 -7.43
C ILE A 22 27.53 14.44 -8.22
N PHE A 23 26.27 14.72 -8.51
CA PHE A 23 25.85 15.88 -9.31
C PHE A 23 25.54 17.13 -8.49
N GLY A 24 25.29 16.99 -7.19
CA GLY A 24 25.07 18.09 -6.24
C GLY A 24 26.33 18.55 -5.51
N GLY A 25 27.52 18.12 -5.94
CA GLY A 25 28.79 18.67 -5.47
C GLY A 25 29.14 18.32 -4.02
N LEU A 26 29.41 17.03 -3.74
CA LEU A 26 30.12 16.61 -2.51
C LEU A 26 31.66 16.55 -2.69
N GLY A 27 32.19 17.08 -3.81
CA GLY A 27 33.62 17.04 -4.17
C GLY A 27 34.37 18.37 -4.08
N GLY A 28 33.79 19.42 -3.49
CA GLY A 28 34.42 20.73 -3.33
C GLY A 28 34.97 20.93 -1.92
N ARG A 29 36.26 20.64 -1.73
CA ARG A 29 37.03 21.10 -0.58
C ARG A 29 37.14 22.62 -0.72
N ASP A 30 36.25 23.37 -0.08
CA ASP A 30 36.37 24.76 0.39
C ASP A 30 35.06 25.55 0.20
N GLY A 31 34.42 25.91 1.33
CA GLY A 31 33.58 27.10 1.46
C GLY A 31 32.09 27.01 1.08
N GLU A 32 31.22 26.96 2.09
CA GLU A 32 29.92 27.68 2.12
C GLU A 32 28.85 27.43 1.04
N GLY A 33 28.84 26.27 0.39
CA GLY A 33 27.73 25.87 -0.50
C GLY A 33 26.71 24.98 0.22
N ASN A 34 25.70 25.57 0.85
CA ASN A 34 24.54 24.83 1.39
C ASN A 34 23.96 23.92 0.28
N ASN A 35 24.07 22.59 0.44
CA ASN A 35 23.69 21.60 -0.58
C ASN A 35 22.16 21.43 -0.64
N ILE A 36 21.49 22.52 -0.94
CA ILE A 36 20.04 22.68 -0.99
C ILE A 36 19.42 21.72 -2.00
N ILE A 37 20.10 21.47 -3.13
CA ILE A 37 19.59 20.59 -4.19
C ILE A 37 19.58 19.13 -3.74
N GLY A 38 20.67 18.64 -3.13
CA GLY A 38 20.72 17.27 -2.59
C GLY A 38 19.73 17.07 -1.43
N PHE A 39 19.59 18.08 -0.57
CA PHE A 39 18.59 18.08 0.49
C PHE A 39 17.15 18.07 -0.05
N LEU A 40 16.83 18.92 -1.04
CA LEU A 40 15.50 18.92 -1.68
C LEU A 40 15.18 17.58 -2.34
N ALA A 41 16.16 16.98 -3.02
CA ALA A 41 15.99 15.66 -3.63
C ALA A 41 15.64 14.61 -2.56
N LEU A 42 16.37 14.59 -1.44
CA LEU A 42 16.08 13.66 -0.33
C LEU A 42 14.70 13.88 0.28
N VAL A 43 14.29 15.14 0.49
CA VAL A 43 13.00 15.52 1.06
C VAL A 43 11.82 15.03 0.19
N ILE A 44 11.99 14.96 -1.13
CA ILE A 44 10.96 14.44 -2.05
C ILE A 44 11.01 12.92 -2.13
N VAL A 45 12.21 12.35 -2.20
CA VAL A 45 12.45 10.92 -2.39
C VAL A 45 12.04 10.10 -1.17
N ALA A 46 12.43 10.54 0.03
CA ALA A 46 12.26 9.74 1.23
C ALA A 46 10.78 9.45 1.56
N PRO A 47 9.83 10.40 1.46
CA PRO A 47 8.40 10.11 1.63
C PRO A 47 7.84 9.14 0.59
N LEU A 48 8.28 9.21 -0.67
CA LEU A 48 7.86 8.28 -1.72
C LEU A 48 8.33 6.86 -1.42
N ALA A 49 9.59 6.71 -1.06
CA ALA A 49 10.16 5.43 -0.63
C ALA A 49 9.44 4.85 0.59
N ALA A 50 9.23 5.66 1.62
CA ALA A 50 8.48 5.27 2.81
C ALA A 50 7.05 4.83 2.47
N THR A 51 6.38 5.51 1.54
CA THR A 51 5.04 5.15 1.07
C THR A 51 5.04 3.79 0.37
N ILE A 52 5.99 3.54 -0.54
CA ILE A 52 6.10 2.25 -1.24
C ILE A 52 6.35 1.11 -0.25
N ILE A 53 7.28 1.30 0.70
CA ILE A 53 7.57 0.32 1.75
C ILE A 53 6.31 0.04 2.58
N ARG A 54 5.61 1.09 3.04
CA ARG A 54 4.37 0.96 3.82
C ARG A 54 3.30 0.18 3.06
N LEU A 55 3.10 0.47 1.78
CA LEU A 55 2.14 -0.23 0.93
C LEU A 55 2.53 -1.70 0.75
N ALA A 56 3.81 -1.99 0.51
CA ALA A 56 4.30 -3.36 0.33
C ALA A 56 4.15 -4.22 1.60
N ILE A 57 4.47 -3.66 2.78
CA ILE A 57 4.27 -4.31 4.07
C ILE A 57 2.78 -4.57 4.31
N SER A 58 1.93 -3.56 4.09
CA SER A 58 0.49 -3.67 4.31
C SER A 58 -0.14 -4.77 3.46
N ARG A 59 0.17 -4.82 2.15
CA ARG A 59 -0.36 -5.87 1.26
C ARG A 59 0.05 -7.27 1.67
N SER A 60 1.28 -7.41 2.15
CA SER A 60 1.80 -8.72 2.49
C SER A 60 1.28 -9.23 3.83
N ARG A 61 0.96 -8.32 4.76
CA ARG A 61 0.20 -8.65 5.97
C ARG A 61 -1.20 -9.15 5.62
N GLU A 62 -1.89 -8.53 4.66
CA GLU A 62 -3.20 -9.02 4.20
C GLU A 62 -3.12 -10.44 3.63
N PHE A 63 -2.15 -10.73 2.76
CA PHE A 63 -2.00 -12.08 2.22
C PHE A 63 -1.64 -13.12 3.28
N ALA A 64 -0.85 -12.73 4.29
CA ALA A 64 -0.55 -13.61 5.42
C ALA A 64 -1.82 -13.88 6.25
N ALA A 65 -2.61 -12.84 6.53
CA ALA A 65 -3.88 -12.97 7.25
C ALA A 65 -4.89 -13.86 6.50
N ASP A 66 -4.99 -13.73 5.17
CA ASP A 66 -5.82 -14.60 4.34
C ASP A 66 -5.37 -16.06 4.40
N SER A 67 -4.05 -16.29 4.31
CA SER A 67 -3.48 -17.63 4.43
C SER A 67 -3.72 -18.25 5.80
N ASP A 68 -3.58 -17.48 6.87
CA ASP A 68 -3.84 -17.94 8.23
C ASP A 68 -5.32 -18.21 8.44
N GLY A 69 -6.20 -17.32 7.96
CA GLY A 69 -7.64 -17.51 7.99
C GLY A 69 -8.08 -18.78 7.25
N ALA A 70 -7.53 -19.04 6.07
CA ALA A 70 -7.78 -20.25 5.30
C ALA A 70 -7.30 -21.53 6.02
N ARG A 71 -6.13 -21.47 6.68
CA ARG A 71 -5.61 -22.59 7.48
C ARG A 71 -6.46 -22.88 8.70
N ILE A 72 -6.91 -21.83 9.41
CA ILE A 72 -7.77 -21.96 10.59
C ILE A 72 -9.15 -22.49 10.21
N SER A 73 -9.76 -21.95 9.14
CA SER A 73 -11.09 -22.40 8.67
C SER A 73 -11.06 -23.75 7.98
N LYS A 74 -9.87 -24.21 7.55
CA LYS A 74 -9.66 -25.40 6.70
C LYS A 74 -10.47 -25.35 5.40
N ASN A 75 -10.87 -24.16 4.95
CA ASN A 75 -11.69 -23.98 3.77
C ASN A 75 -11.36 -22.65 3.08
N PRO A 76 -10.34 -22.62 2.21
CA PRO A 76 -9.97 -21.41 1.48
C PRO A 76 -11.05 -20.96 0.50
N GLN A 77 -11.81 -21.89 -0.11
CA GLN A 77 -12.89 -21.55 -1.04
C GLN A 77 -14.05 -20.82 -0.35
N ALA A 78 -14.38 -21.19 0.89
CA ALA A 78 -15.37 -20.45 1.68
C ALA A 78 -14.93 -19.02 1.96
N LEU A 79 -13.63 -18.81 2.25
CA LEU A 79 -13.08 -17.46 2.46
C LEU A 79 -13.08 -16.65 1.17
N ALA A 80 -12.69 -17.24 0.04
CA ALA A 80 -12.78 -16.62 -1.29
C ALA A 80 -14.24 -16.22 -1.63
N SER A 81 -15.20 -17.11 -1.37
CA SER A 81 -16.63 -16.85 -1.55
C SER A 81 -17.12 -15.69 -0.66
N ALA A 82 -16.69 -15.64 0.60
CA ALA A 82 -17.04 -14.57 1.53
C ALA A 82 -16.50 -13.22 1.04
N LEU A 83 -15.23 -13.15 0.62
CA LEU A 83 -14.64 -11.94 0.05
C LEU A 83 -15.38 -11.47 -1.21
N SER A 84 -15.73 -12.41 -2.11
CA SER A 84 -16.52 -12.09 -3.31
C SER A 84 -17.89 -11.49 -2.97
N LYS A 85 -18.58 -12.05 -1.97
CA LYS A 85 -19.88 -11.54 -1.49
C LYS A 85 -19.74 -10.14 -0.88
N LEU A 86 -18.71 -9.91 -0.07
CA LEU A 86 -18.44 -8.59 0.52
C LEU A 86 -18.15 -7.53 -0.55
N GLU A 87 -17.29 -7.82 -1.52
CA GLU A 87 -16.98 -6.90 -2.63
C GLU A 87 -18.22 -6.55 -3.43
N LYS A 88 -19.03 -7.56 -3.79
CA LYS A 88 -20.30 -7.37 -4.50
C LYS A 88 -21.27 -6.52 -3.69
N GLY A 89 -21.40 -6.80 -2.39
CA GLY A 89 -22.25 -6.03 -1.48
C GLY A 89 -21.82 -4.57 -1.42
N ALA A 90 -20.53 -4.30 -1.24
CA ALA A 90 -19.99 -2.95 -1.16
C ALA A 90 -20.08 -2.18 -2.49
N THR A 91 -19.82 -2.84 -3.62
CA THR A 91 -19.90 -2.24 -4.95
C THR A 91 -21.34 -1.86 -5.30
N ASN A 92 -22.29 -2.74 -4.97
CA ASN A 92 -23.71 -2.54 -5.28
C ASN A 92 -24.45 -1.70 -4.23
N TYR A 93 -23.85 -1.45 -3.07
CA TYR A 93 -24.43 -0.62 -2.04
C TYR A 93 -24.60 0.82 -2.53
N LYS A 94 -25.86 1.28 -2.55
CA LYS A 94 -26.24 2.66 -2.84
C LYS A 94 -26.67 3.30 -1.53
N GLN A 95 -25.94 4.33 -1.11
CA GLN A 95 -26.22 5.04 0.13
C GLN A 95 -27.63 5.65 0.09
N ASN A 96 -28.45 5.30 1.06
CA ASN A 96 -29.77 5.88 1.27
C ASN A 96 -29.64 7.14 2.15
N PRO A 97 -30.50 8.17 1.97
CA PRO A 97 -30.54 9.32 2.88
C PRO A 97 -30.68 9.01 4.38
N LYS A 98 -31.23 7.84 4.73
CA LYS A 98 -31.36 7.38 6.13
C LYS A 98 -30.13 6.67 6.68
N ASP A 99 -29.15 6.35 5.83
CA ASP A 99 -27.97 5.62 6.25
C ASP A 99 -26.99 6.52 7.00
N VAL A 100 -26.23 5.93 7.92
CA VAL A 100 -25.18 6.65 8.64
C VAL A 100 -24.16 7.17 7.64
N LYS A 101 -23.95 8.48 7.62
CA LYS A 101 -22.93 9.11 6.79
C LYS A 101 -21.55 8.72 7.32
N ALA A 102 -20.80 7.96 6.54
CA ALA A 102 -19.43 7.66 6.88
C ALA A 102 -18.54 8.90 6.75
N SER A 103 -17.67 9.07 7.72
CA SER A 103 -16.58 10.03 7.77
C SER A 103 -15.25 9.29 7.84
N GLU A 104 -14.13 9.95 7.54
CA GLU A 104 -12.80 9.33 7.69
C GLU A 104 -12.58 8.80 9.13
N SER A 105 -13.13 9.52 10.13
CA SER A 105 -13.08 9.13 11.54
C SER A 105 -13.94 7.91 11.89
N THR A 106 -14.97 7.58 11.11
CA THR A 106 -15.87 6.45 11.39
C THR A 106 -15.66 5.27 10.44
N ALA A 107 -14.88 5.45 9.36
CA ALA A 107 -14.65 4.43 8.33
C ALA A 107 -14.10 3.10 8.88
N HIS A 108 -13.31 3.12 9.96
CA HIS A 108 -12.73 1.93 10.59
C HIS A 108 -13.76 1.06 11.35
N MET A 109 -14.96 1.58 11.63
CA MET A 109 -16.05 0.82 12.26
C MET A 109 -16.86 0.00 11.24
N PHE A 110 -16.70 0.26 9.95
CA PHE A 110 -17.42 -0.45 8.90
C PHE A 110 -16.66 -1.70 8.45
N ILE A 111 -17.40 -2.78 8.18
CA ILE A 111 -16.84 -4.05 7.68
C ILE A 111 -16.17 -3.85 6.31
N VAL A 112 -16.78 -3.02 5.45
CA VAL A 112 -16.21 -2.61 4.16
C VAL A 112 -16.13 -1.10 4.14
N ASN A 113 -15.01 -0.56 3.64
CA ASN A 113 -14.80 0.88 3.60
C ASN A 113 -15.92 1.58 2.78
N PRO A 114 -16.75 2.40 3.43
CA PRO A 114 -17.89 3.05 2.78
C PRO A 114 -17.47 4.26 1.92
N ILE A 115 -16.23 4.74 2.07
CA ILE A 115 -15.70 5.90 1.33
C ILE A 115 -15.12 5.40 0.01
N ARG A 116 -15.88 5.54 -1.08
CA ARG A 116 -15.41 5.22 -2.43
C ARG A 116 -14.30 6.18 -2.83
N LYS A 117 -13.08 5.67 -3.05
CA LYS A 117 -11.95 6.47 -3.53
C LYS A 117 -11.86 6.40 -5.07
N SER A 118 -11.53 7.53 -5.70
CA SER A 118 -11.36 7.71 -7.15
C SER A 118 -10.31 6.75 -7.76
N THR A 119 -10.33 6.54 -9.08
CA THR A 119 -9.41 5.64 -9.82
C THR A 119 -7.93 5.89 -9.52
N LEU A 120 -7.52 7.15 -9.28
CA LEU A 120 -6.15 7.50 -8.87
C LEU A 120 -5.78 6.95 -7.48
N ALA A 121 -6.76 6.79 -6.59
CA ALA A 121 -6.54 6.25 -5.26
C ALA A 121 -6.26 4.74 -5.28
N ASN A 122 -6.54 4.03 -6.39
CA ASN A 122 -6.16 2.63 -6.54
C ASN A 122 -4.63 2.44 -6.49
N LEU A 123 -3.85 3.42 -6.95
CA LEU A 123 -2.39 3.41 -6.87
C LEU A 123 -1.87 3.54 -5.43
N PHE A 124 -2.67 4.18 -4.56
CA PHE A 124 -2.37 4.36 -3.14
C PHE A 124 -3.17 3.41 -2.23
N ARG A 125 -3.78 2.35 -2.78
CA ARG A 125 -4.50 1.35 -1.97
C ARG A 125 -3.54 0.64 -1.03
N THR A 126 -3.83 0.76 0.26
CA THR A 126 -3.11 0.10 1.36
C THR A 126 -3.36 -1.40 1.42
N HIS A 127 -4.36 -1.92 0.70
CA HIS A 127 -4.70 -3.35 0.62
C HIS A 127 -4.64 -3.83 -0.83
N PRO A 128 -4.32 -5.11 -1.08
CA PRO A 128 -4.38 -5.69 -2.42
C PRO A 128 -5.83 -5.72 -2.92
N THR A 129 -6.03 -5.88 -4.23
CA THR A 129 -7.40 -5.96 -4.76
C THR A 129 -8.08 -7.23 -4.25
N THR A 130 -9.40 -7.18 -4.06
CA THR A 130 -10.17 -8.33 -3.59
C THR A 130 -10.04 -9.51 -4.56
N GLU A 131 -9.94 -9.23 -5.86
CA GLU A 131 -9.68 -10.23 -6.91
C GLU A 131 -8.33 -10.93 -6.73
N GLU A 132 -7.25 -10.20 -6.44
CA GLU A 132 -5.92 -10.79 -6.22
C GLU A 132 -5.91 -11.70 -4.98
N ARG A 133 -6.64 -11.31 -3.92
CA ARG A 133 -6.82 -12.11 -2.70
C ARG A 133 -7.61 -13.39 -2.99
N ILE A 134 -8.74 -13.27 -3.69
CA ILE A 134 -9.57 -14.41 -4.12
C ILE A 134 -8.74 -15.40 -4.94
N LYS A 135 -8.04 -14.92 -5.96
CA LYS A 135 -7.19 -15.76 -6.81
C LYS A 135 -6.16 -16.52 -5.99
N ARG A 136 -5.53 -15.87 -5.01
CA ARG A 136 -4.53 -16.54 -4.15
C ARG A 136 -5.16 -17.63 -3.28
N LEU A 137 -6.36 -17.39 -2.74
CA LEU A 137 -7.11 -18.37 -1.95
C LEU A 137 -7.62 -19.53 -2.81
N GLU A 138 -8.09 -19.28 -4.02
CA GLU A 138 -8.55 -20.33 -4.94
C GLU A 138 -7.42 -21.25 -5.39
N ASN A 139 -6.18 -20.74 -5.42
CA ASN A 139 -4.99 -21.53 -5.68
C ASN A 139 -4.42 -22.23 -4.42
N MET A 140 -5.10 -22.12 -3.27
CA MET A 140 -4.77 -22.93 -2.09
C MET A 140 -5.55 -24.24 -2.15
N TYR A 141 -4.78 -25.32 -2.38
CA TYR A 141 -5.21 -26.72 -2.48
C TYR A 141 -6.02 -27.06 -3.74
#